data_AF-A0A399RGX9-F1
#
_entry.id   AF-A0A399RGX9-F1
#
_cell.length_a   1.000
_cell.length_b   1.000
_cell.length_c   1.000
_cell.angle_alpha   90.00
_cell.angle_beta   90.00
_cell.angle_gamma   90.00
#
_symmetry.space_group_name_H-M   'P 1'
#
loop_
_entity.id
_entity.type
_entity.pdbx_description
1 polymer ?
#
loop_
_entity_poly.entity_id
_entity_poly.type
_entity_poly.pdbx_seq_one_letter_code
_entity_poly.pdbx_strand_id
1 'polypeptide(L)'
;MTRVHVPIHLRWADLDAYDHVNNVEVLRLLEEARVRAFWRGEDDGVDAGLALIDASAGASPMTLIARQEVEYLLPISYGRRPLDVQVWL
;
A
#
# COMPACT_ATOMS: atom_id res chain seq x y z
N MET A 1 15.93 9.35 6.07
CA MET A 1 15.50 8.09 5.41
C MET A 1 14.67 8.48 4.21
N THR A 2 14.91 7.84 3.06
CA THR A 2 14.17 8.12 1.82
C THR A 2 12.75 7.58 1.98
N ARG A 3 11.76 8.42 1.72
CA ARG A 3 10.34 8.11 1.85
C ARG A 3 9.68 8.27 0.49
N VAL A 4 8.81 7.33 0.15
CA VAL A 4 8.03 7.34 -1.08
C VAL A 4 6.58 7.62 -0.75
N HIS A 5 5.98 8.52 -1.54
CA HIS A 5 4.57 8.88 -1.46
C HIS A 5 3.80 8.08 -2.51
N VAL A 6 2.88 7.24 -2.07
CA VAL A 6 2.11 6.36 -2.93
C VAL A 6 0.64 6.80 -2.91
N PRO A 7 0.11 7.37 -4.00
CA PRO A 7 -1.29 7.75 -4.07
C PRO A 7 -2.19 6.51 -4.20
N ILE A 8 -2.97 6.21 -3.16
CA ILE A 8 -3.92 5.08 -3.15
C ILE A 8 -5.36 5.59 -3.22
N HIS A 9 -6.06 5.24 -4.29
CA HIS A 9 -7.46 5.60 -4.46
C HIS A 9 -8.37 4.62 -3.73
N LEU A 10 -9.21 5.16 -2.84
CA LEU A 10 -10.27 4.38 -2.20
C LEU A 10 -11.38 4.08 -3.19
N ARG A 11 -11.92 2.87 -3.07
CA ARG A 11 -13.15 2.42 -3.72
C ARG A 11 -14.29 2.57 -2.71
N TRP A 12 -15.51 2.75 -3.22
CA TRP A 12 -16.69 2.76 -2.36
C TRP A 12 -16.83 1.45 -1.55
N ALA A 13 -16.42 0.32 -2.14
CA ALA A 13 -16.47 -0.99 -1.51
C ALA A 13 -15.42 -1.21 -0.41
N ASP A 14 -14.46 -0.29 -0.24
CA ASP A 14 -13.43 -0.37 0.81
C ASP A 14 -13.98 0.05 2.18
N LEU A 15 -15.16 0.66 2.19
CA LEU A 15 -15.86 1.09 3.40
C LEU A 15 -16.76 -0.02 3.92
N ASP A 16 -16.92 -0.04 5.25
CA ASP A 16 -17.95 -0.84 5.90
C ASP A 16 -19.23 -0.03 6.19
N ALA A 17 -20.18 -0.68 6.88
CA ALA A 17 -21.47 -0.08 7.21
C ALA A 17 -21.39 1.14 8.14
N TYR A 18 -20.23 1.41 8.75
CA TYR A 18 -19.98 2.57 9.61
C TYR A 18 -19.35 3.75 8.87
N ASP A 19 -19.29 3.70 7.53
CA ASP A 19 -18.74 4.77 6.68
C ASP A 19 -17.24 5.06 6.92
N HIS A 20 -16.48 4.02 7.26
CA HIS A 20 -15.02 4.08 7.32
C HIS A 20 -14.39 2.87 6.64
N VAL A 21 -13.12 3.02 6.26
CA VAL A 21 -12.28 1.91 5.80
C VAL A 21 -12.20 0.86 6.91
N ASN A 22 -12.52 -0.39 6.57
CA ASN A 22 -12.45 -1.49 7.53
C ASN A 22 -10.99 -1.79 7.93
N ASN A 23 -10.77 -2.28 9.15
CA ASN A 23 -9.45 -2.69 9.65
C ASN A 23 -8.71 -3.68 8.72
N VAL A 24 -9.43 -4.64 8.13
CA VAL A 24 -8.83 -5.60 7.17
C VAL A 24 -8.38 -4.88 5.90
N GLU A 25 -9.17 -3.90 5.46
CA GLU A 25 -8.90 -3.14 4.23
C GLU A 25 -7.68 -2.23 4.40
N VAL A 26 -7.39 -1.74 5.61
CA VAL A 26 -6.15 -1.00 5.89
C VAL A 26 -4.90 -1.82 5.55
N LEU A 27 -4.88 -3.12 5.85
CA LEU A 27 -3.75 -3.99 5.51
C LEU A 27 -3.60 -4.18 4.01
N ARG A 28 -4.72 -4.21 3.28
CA ARG A 28 -4.75 -4.31 1.81
C ARG A 28 -4.26 -3.03 1.14
N LEU A 29 -4.70 -1.86 1.63
CA LEU A 29 -4.19 -0.56 1.16
C LEU A 29 -2.68 -0.44 1.38
N LEU A 30 -2.17 -0.91 2.53
CA LEU A 30 -0.74 -0.93 2.80
C LEU A 30 0.03 -1.92 1.92
N GLU A 31 -0.57 -3.07 1.59
CA GLU A 31 0.01 -4.02 0.64
C GLU A 31 0.13 -3.43 -0.77
N GLU A 32 -0.95 -2.83 -1.28
CA GLU A 32 -0.94 -2.13 -2.58
C GLU A 32 0.17 -1.07 -2.62
N ALA A 33 0.30 -0.27 -1.55
CA ALA A 33 1.34 0.75 -1.48
C ALA A 33 2.76 0.16 -1.50
N ARG A 34 3.00 -0.96 -0.80
CA ARG A 34 4.30 -1.66 -0.81
C ARG A 34 4.61 -2.22 -2.19
N VAL A 35 3.63 -2.84 -2.87
CA VAL A 35 3.83 -3.41 -4.21
C VAL A 35 4.27 -2.31 -5.17
N ARG A 36 3.54 -1.18 -5.23
CA ARG A 36 3.91 -0.07 -6.13
C ARG A 36 5.28 0.54 -5.82
N ALA A 37 5.67 0.61 -4.55
CA ALA A 37 6.93 1.24 -4.16
C ALA A 37 8.16 0.33 -4.26
N PHE A 38 8.01 -0.98 -3.99
CA PHE A 38 9.16 -1.88 -3.78
C PHE A 38 9.24 -3.04 -4.76
N TRP A 39 8.21 -3.32 -5.56
CA TRP A 39 8.23 -4.40 -6.55
C TRP A 39 8.57 -3.89 -7.94
N ARG A 40 9.44 -4.62 -8.64
CA ARG A 40 9.76 -4.36 -10.04
C ARG A 40 8.53 -4.65 -10.90
N GLY A 41 8.11 -3.66 -11.68
CA GLY A 41 6.96 -3.74 -12.58
C GLY A 41 7.06 -2.71 -13.70
N GLU A 42 5.97 -2.51 -14.43
CA GLU A 42 5.86 -1.35 -15.33
C GLU A 42 5.90 -0.08 -14.47
N ASP A 43 6.79 0.85 -14.83
CA ASP A 43 7.05 2.07 -14.08
C ASP A 43 5.80 2.96 -14.08
N ASP A 44 5.11 3.01 -12.94
CA ASP A 44 3.95 3.87 -12.69
C ASP A 44 4.36 5.25 -12.12
N GLY A 45 5.67 5.54 -12.09
CA GLY A 45 6.24 6.79 -11.58
C GLY A 45 6.28 6.88 -10.06
N VAL A 46 5.98 5.79 -9.33
CA VAL A 46 6.06 5.71 -7.87
C VAL A 46 7.45 5.24 -7.42
N ASP A 47 8.16 4.48 -8.27
CA ASP A 47 9.47 3.92 -7.96
C ASP A 47 10.56 5.01 -7.85
N ALA A 48 10.86 5.44 -6.63
CA ALA A 48 11.96 6.35 -6.33
C ALA A 48 13.33 5.63 -6.23
N GLY A 49 13.53 4.57 -7.02
CA GLY A 49 14.69 3.68 -6.94
C GLY A 49 14.62 2.68 -5.78
N LEU A 50 13.40 2.40 -5.29
CA LEU A 50 13.15 1.45 -4.20
C LEU A 50 12.50 0.15 -4.69
N ALA A 51 12.19 -0.01 -5.98
CA ALA A 51 11.71 -1.25 -6.58
C ALA A 51 12.82 -2.32 -6.65
N LEU A 52 13.17 -2.86 -5.49
CA LEU A 52 14.27 -3.82 -5.31
C LEU A 52 13.79 -5.28 -5.39
N ILE A 53 12.49 -5.53 -5.27
CA ILE A 53 11.91 -6.87 -5.15
C ILE A 53 11.37 -7.33 -6.50
N ASP A 54 11.80 -8.50 -6.96
CA ASP A 54 11.12 -9.18 -8.07
C ASP A 54 10.04 -10.09 -7.49
N ALA A 55 8.75 -9.81 -7.79
CA ALA A 55 7.69 -10.78 -7.56
C ALA A 55 6.84 -11.05 -8.80
N SER A 56 7.52 -11.11 -9.95
CA SER A 56 6.99 -11.82 -11.09
C SER A 56 6.65 -13.27 -10.72
N ALA A 57 5.67 -13.86 -11.41
CA ALA A 57 5.31 -15.25 -11.19
C ALA A 57 6.52 -16.16 -11.47
N GLY A 58 6.96 -16.90 -10.47
CA GLY A 58 8.16 -17.76 -10.55
C GLY A 58 9.46 -17.07 -10.13
N ALA A 59 9.41 -15.81 -9.66
CA ALA A 59 10.56 -15.14 -9.07
C ALA A 59 11.09 -15.91 -7.85
N SER A 60 12.41 -16.00 -7.75
CA SER A 60 13.12 -16.54 -6.60
C SER A 60 14.18 -15.53 -6.17
N PRO A 61 14.17 -15.06 -4.91
CA PRO A 61 13.40 -15.56 -3.77
C PRO A 61 11.95 -15.05 -3.69
N MET A 62 11.07 -15.82 -3.04
CA MET A 62 9.73 -15.36 -2.66
C MET A 62 9.81 -14.41 -1.47
N THR A 63 9.10 -13.28 -1.56
CA THR A 63 8.98 -12.33 -0.44
C THR A 63 7.70 -12.61 0.36
N LEU A 64 7.82 -12.68 1.68
CA LEU A 64 6.71 -12.90 2.61
C LEU A 64 6.74 -11.84 3.71
N ILE A 65 5.56 -11.49 4.23
CA ILE A 65 5.43 -10.56 5.35
C ILE A 65 5.42 -11.36 6.65
N ALA A 66 6.47 -11.23 7.46
CA ALA A 66 6.59 -11.96 8.73
C ALA A 66 5.81 -11.32 9.89
N ARG A 67 5.60 -10.00 9.85
CA ARG A 67 4.87 -9.24 10.87
C ARG A 67 4.28 -7.96 10.26
N GLN A 68 3.08 -7.60 10.71
CA GLN A 68 2.49 -6.28 10.50
C GLN A 68 1.91 -5.79 11.82
N GLU A 69 1.95 -4.48 12.02
CA GLU A 69 1.34 -3.78 13.15
C GLU A 69 0.64 -2.55 12.60
N VAL A 70 -0.53 -2.23 13.13
CA VAL A 70 -1.32 -1.08 12.72
C VAL A 70 -1.85 -0.40 13.98
N GLU A 71 -1.56 0.89 14.09
CA GLU A 71 -2.12 1.77 15.11
C GLU A 71 -3.07 2.75 14.43
N TYR A 72 -4.28 2.85 14.97
CA TYR A 72 -5.34 3.69 14.40
C TYR A 72 -5.45 4.99 15.18
N LEU A 73 -5.13 6.12 14.54
CA LEU A 73 -5.26 7.44 15.16
C LEU A 73 -6.62 8.08 14.89
N LEU A 74 -7.13 7.93 13.66
CA LEU A 74 -8.39 8.50 13.18
C LEU A 74 -9.00 7.57 12.14
N PRO A 75 -10.34 7.56 11.98
CA PRO A 75 -11.00 6.82 10.92
C PRO A 75 -10.68 7.43 9.55
N ILE A 76 -10.63 6.57 8.53
CA ILE A 76 -10.48 6.97 7.14
C ILE A 76 -11.86 6.91 6.49
N SER A 77 -12.44 8.07 6.18
CA SER A 77 -13.72 8.17 5.46
C SER A 77 -13.52 8.14 3.95
N TYR A 78 -14.60 7.89 3.20
CA TYR A 78 -14.54 7.91 1.74
C TYR A 78 -14.13 9.30 1.23
N GLY A 79 -13.19 9.31 0.30
CA GLY A 79 -12.71 10.51 -0.35
C GLY A 79 -12.41 10.25 -1.82
N ARG A 80 -12.71 11.24 -2.66
CA ARG A 80 -12.37 11.18 -4.10
C ARG A 80 -10.89 11.45 -4.37
N ARG A 81 -10.19 12.07 -3.44
CA ARG A 81 -8.74 12.27 -3.52
C ARG A 81 -8.05 11.00 -3.01
N PRO A 82 -6.93 10.59 -3.63
CA PRO A 82 -6.17 9.46 -3.12
C PRO A 82 -5.65 9.73 -1.70
N LEU A 83 -5.52 8.67 -0.92
CA LEU A 83 -4.73 8.67 0.29
C LEU A 83 -3.26 8.84 -0.08
N ASP A 84 -2.56 9.68 0.70
CA ASP A 84 -1.10 9.75 0.65
C ASP A 84 -0.54 8.67 1.57
N VAL A 85 -0.18 7.51 1.00
CA VAL A 85 0.42 6.42 1.76
C VAL A 85 1.93 6.54 1.66
N GLN A 86 2.58 6.74 2.81
CA GLN A 86 4.02 6.91 2.87
C GLN A 86 4.68 5.59 3.27
N VAL A 87 5.64 5.12 2.47
CA VAL A 87 6.42 3.91 2.75
C VAL A 87 7.92 4.21 2.66
N TRP A 88 8.74 3.49 3.43
CA TRP A 88 10.19 3.67 3.50
C TRP A 88 10.88 2.37 3.97
N LEU A 89 12.20 2.32 3.80
CA LEU A 89 13.11 1.29 4.31
C LEU A 89 14.08 1.89 5.35
#